data_AF-A0A660Z9T6-F1
#
_entry.id   AF-A0A660Z9T6-F1
#
_cell.length_a   1.000
_cell.length_b   1.000
_cell.length_c   1.000
_cell.angle_alpha   90.00
_cell.angle_beta   90.00
_cell.angle_gamma   90.00
#
_symmetry.space_group_name_H-M   'P 1'
#
loop_
_entity.id
_entity.type
_entity.pdbx_description
1 polymer ?
#
loop_
_entity_poly.entity_id
_entity_poly.type
_entity_poly.pdbx_seq_one_letter_code
_entity_poly.pdbx_strand_id
1 'polypeptide(L)'
;MLTRKKVQNSVILVFGILILLNIIASRFFFRIDYTEDQRYSLSNATKNILVSLDEPITITAYFSEDLPPNILKVRQDFRDILVEYASYSNGQIVYEFVNPSESEETELKAQQSGIQPIMINVRERDQVKQQRAYLGDIIQIGDKKEVIPFIQPGAAMEYTLSTNIKKLSVKNKPQIAFLQGNGEPSLGAMQQLNNQLSVLYDVGTVKFSDTAGIPLQYKTLVVVAPKDT
;
A
#
# COMPACT_ATOMS: atom_id res chain seq x y z
N MET A 1 4.62 -20.36 58.66
CA MET A 1 3.20 -20.02 58.47
C MET A 1 3.09 -18.55 58.07
N LEU A 2 2.57 -18.24 56.89
CA LEU A 2 2.31 -16.85 56.49
C LEU A 2 1.17 -16.29 57.36
N THR A 3 1.41 -15.22 58.11
CA THR A 3 0.39 -14.54 58.92
C THR A 3 -0.74 -14.02 58.03
N ARG A 4 -2.01 -14.14 58.46
CA ARG A 4 -3.20 -13.70 57.70
C ARG A 4 -3.07 -12.28 57.11
N LYS A 5 -2.42 -11.36 57.84
CA LYS A 5 -2.14 -9.99 57.38
C LYS A 5 -1.17 -9.92 56.19
N LYS A 6 -0.14 -10.79 56.15
CA LYS A 6 0.76 -10.89 55.00
C LYS A 6 0.02 -11.38 53.76
N VAL A 7 -0.87 -12.37 53.93
CA VAL A 7 -1.69 -12.89 52.84
C VAL A 7 -2.66 -11.83 52.33
N GLN A 8 -3.34 -11.10 53.22
CA GLN A 8 -4.22 -9.98 52.83
C GLN A 8 -3.48 -8.88 52.07
N ASN A 9 -2.30 -8.47 52.56
CA ASN A 9 -1.52 -7.44 51.88
C ASN A 9 -1.04 -7.91 50.50
N SER A 10 -0.63 -9.17 50.37
CA SER A 10 -0.27 -9.76 49.07
C SER A 10 -1.47 -9.80 48.12
N VAL A 11 -2.67 -10.17 48.59
CA VAL A 11 -3.89 -10.21 47.77
C VAL A 11 -4.28 -8.82 47.28
N ILE A 12 -4.27 -7.82 48.17
CA ILE A 12 -4.58 -6.42 47.81
C ILE A 12 -3.59 -5.89 46.78
N LEU A 13 -2.31 -6.19 46.94
CA LEU A 13 -1.24 -5.72 46.05
C LEU A 13 -1.35 -6.38 44.66
N VAL A 14 -1.63 -7.69 44.60
CA VAL A 14 -1.89 -8.39 43.33
C VAL A 14 -3.13 -7.83 42.64
N PHE A 15 -4.22 -7.57 43.38
CA PHE A 15 -5.44 -7.02 42.82
C PHE A 15 -5.23 -5.59 42.28
N GLY A 16 -4.46 -4.77 43.00
CA GLY A 16 -4.06 -3.45 42.54
C GLY A 16 -3.23 -3.48 41.26
N ILE A 17 -2.27 -4.41 41.15
CA ILE A 17 -1.49 -4.61 39.92
C ILE A 17 -2.40 -5.02 38.76
N LEU A 18 -3.35 -5.94 38.98
CA LEU A 18 -4.27 -6.39 37.93
C LEU A 18 -5.16 -5.25 37.40
N ILE A 19 -5.68 -4.40 38.29
CA ILE A 19 -6.46 -3.22 37.90
C ILE A 19 -5.59 -2.25 37.10
N LEU A 20 -4.36 -2.00 37.56
CA LEU A 20 -3.45 -1.07 36.91
C LEU A 20 -3.02 -1.58 35.52
N LEU A 21 -2.75 -2.88 35.39
CA LEU A 21 -2.51 -3.54 34.11
C LEU A 21 -3.73 -3.46 33.19
N ASN A 22 -4.94 -3.62 33.71
CA ASN A 22 -6.17 -3.51 32.90
C ASN A 22 -6.40 -2.07 32.38
N ILE A 23 -6.12 -1.06 33.21
CA ILE A 23 -6.17 0.35 32.80
C ILE A 23 -5.09 0.66 31.74
N ILE A 24 -3.87 0.15 31.92
CA ILE A 24 -2.81 0.33 30.93
C ILE A 24 -3.16 -0.40 29.63
N ALA A 25 -3.63 -1.64 29.70
CA ALA A 25 -4.01 -2.44 28.53
C ALA A 25 -5.20 -1.86 27.78
N SER A 26 -6.17 -1.25 28.48
CA SER A 26 -7.29 -0.57 27.82
C SER A 26 -6.91 0.78 27.20
N ARG A 27 -5.87 1.45 27.73
CA ARG A 27 -5.41 2.75 27.23
C ARG A 27 -4.33 2.64 26.14
N PHE A 28 -3.52 1.59 26.19
CA PHE A 28 -2.52 1.24 25.19
C PHE A 28 -2.96 -0.04 24.48
N PHE A 29 -3.81 0.12 23.46
CA PHE A 29 -4.11 -0.96 22.52
C PHE A 29 -2.86 -1.28 21.69
N PHE A 30 -1.96 -2.09 22.24
CA PHE A 30 -0.87 -2.67 21.47
C PHE A 30 -1.41 -3.94 20.79
N ARG A 31 -1.95 -3.77 19.58
CA ARG A 31 -2.50 -4.88 18.78
C ARG A 31 -1.33 -5.65 18.16
N ILE A 32 -0.77 -6.59 18.90
CA ILE A 32 0.19 -7.56 18.35
C ILE A 32 -0.63 -8.62 17.63
N ASP A 33 -0.62 -8.59 16.30
CA ASP A 33 -1.17 -9.66 15.48
C ASP A 33 -0.19 -10.85 15.52
N TYR A 34 -0.59 -11.93 16.18
CA TYR A 34 0.18 -13.18 16.31
C TYR A 34 -0.08 -14.17 15.17
N THR A 35 -0.83 -13.78 14.13
CA THR A 35 -0.99 -14.64 12.95
C THR A 35 0.32 -14.69 12.15
N GLU A 36 0.74 -15.90 11.78
CA GLU A 36 2.03 -16.19 11.12
C GLU A 36 2.23 -15.43 9.79
N ASP A 37 1.13 -14.97 9.17
CA ASP A 37 1.13 -14.26 7.89
C ASP A 37 0.84 -12.74 7.98
N GLN A 38 0.46 -12.19 9.15
CA GLN A 38 0.12 -10.75 9.28
C GLN A 38 -0.83 -10.21 8.20
N ARG A 39 -1.68 -11.08 7.61
CA ARG A 39 -2.44 -10.83 6.38
C ARG A 39 -3.43 -9.67 6.44
N TYR A 40 -3.68 -9.15 7.64
CA TYR A 40 -4.57 -8.03 7.93
C TYR A 40 -3.82 -6.78 8.40
N SER A 41 -2.50 -6.74 8.21
CA SER A 41 -1.67 -5.60 8.60
C SER A 41 -0.76 -5.18 7.45
N LEU A 42 -0.52 -3.88 7.33
CA LEU A 42 0.37 -3.36 6.28
C LEU A 42 1.76 -3.99 6.35
N SER A 43 2.32 -4.29 5.19
CA SER A 43 3.70 -4.73 5.07
C SER A 43 4.67 -3.66 5.59
N ASN A 44 5.86 -4.07 6.03
CA ASN A 44 6.90 -3.14 6.48
C ASN A 44 7.33 -2.17 5.35
N ALA A 45 7.30 -2.63 4.10
CA ALA A 45 7.59 -1.78 2.94
C ALA A 45 6.56 -0.65 2.83
N THR A 46 5.27 -0.97 2.93
CA THR A 46 4.18 0.01 2.94
C THR A 46 4.33 1.00 4.08
N LYS A 47 4.52 0.52 5.33
CA LYS A 47 4.72 1.40 6.49
C LYS A 47 5.86 2.39 6.28
N ASN A 48 6.99 1.94 5.73
CA ASN A 48 8.13 2.80 5.43
C ASN A 48 7.80 3.84 4.35
N ILE A 49 7.01 3.48 3.33
CA ILE A 49 6.54 4.44 2.32
C ILE A 49 5.70 5.52 3.01
N LEU A 50 4.72 5.12 3.82
CA LEU A 50 3.76 6.02 4.46
C LEU A 50 4.41 7.01 5.44
N VAL A 51 5.36 6.55 6.26
CA VAL A 51 6.07 7.42 7.21
C VAL A 51 7.01 8.39 6.49
N SER A 52 7.46 8.06 5.27
CA SER A 52 8.35 8.91 4.46
C SER A 52 7.63 9.95 3.60
N LEU A 53 6.30 10.09 3.74
CA LEU A 53 5.53 11.07 2.98
C LEU A 53 5.75 12.49 3.51
N ASP A 54 6.17 13.38 2.62
CA ASP A 54 6.43 14.80 2.92
C ASP A 54 5.29 15.74 2.47
N GLU A 55 4.35 15.23 1.68
CA GLU A 55 3.26 15.98 1.06
C GLU A 55 1.94 15.23 1.20
N PRO A 56 0.81 15.97 1.34
CA PRO A 56 -0.48 15.35 1.54
C PRO A 56 -0.96 14.68 0.26
N ILE A 57 -1.52 13.47 0.42
CA ILE A 57 -2.08 12.64 -0.63
C ILE A 57 -3.56 12.45 -0.37
N THR A 58 -4.37 12.76 -1.37
CA THR A 58 -5.82 12.50 -1.35
C THR A 58 -6.12 11.25 -2.14
N ILE A 59 -6.84 10.31 -1.52
CA ILE A 59 -7.33 9.10 -2.16
C ILE A 59 -8.86 9.19 -2.28
N THR A 60 -9.38 9.34 -3.49
CA THR A 60 -10.81 9.36 -3.77
C THR A 60 -11.23 7.97 -4.27
N ALA A 61 -11.94 7.22 -3.44
CA ALA A 61 -12.40 5.87 -3.72
C ALA A 61 -13.83 5.91 -4.29
N TYR A 62 -14.01 5.36 -5.49
CA TYR A 62 -15.29 5.29 -6.18
C TYR A 62 -15.88 3.89 -6.05
N PHE A 63 -16.91 3.76 -5.19
CA PHE A 63 -17.63 2.52 -4.95
C PHE A 63 -19.13 2.74 -5.05
N SER A 64 -19.82 1.94 -5.88
CA SER A 64 -21.28 1.88 -5.84
C SER A 64 -21.77 1.37 -4.47
N GLU A 65 -22.99 1.72 -4.06
CA GLU A 65 -23.53 1.27 -2.76
C GLU A 65 -24.32 -0.03 -2.81
N ASP A 66 -25.12 -0.24 -3.85
CA ASP A 66 -25.94 -1.45 -4.03
C ASP A 66 -25.13 -2.55 -4.71
N LEU A 67 -24.29 -3.23 -3.92
CA LEU A 67 -23.34 -4.23 -4.38
C LEU A 67 -23.63 -5.60 -3.76
N PRO A 68 -23.34 -6.72 -4.46
CA PRO A 68 -23.47 -8.05 -3.88
C PRO A 68 -22.46 -8.24 -2.73
N PRO A 69 -22.71 -9.18 -1.79
CA PRO A 69 -21.92 -9.32 -0.56
C PRO A 69 -20.41 -9.48 -0.78
N ASN A 70 -20.00 -10.17 -1.84
CA ASN A 70 -18.59 -10.36 -2.17
C ASN A 70 -17.89 -9.04 -2.53
N ILE A 71 -18.59 -8.10 -3.16
CA ILE A 71 -18.03 -6.79 -3.53
C ILE A 71 -18.15 -5.79 -2.37
N LEU A 72 -19.21 -5.86 -1.57
CA LEU A 72 -19.29 -5.09 -0.33
C LEU A 72 -18.12 -5.41 0.60
N LYS A 73 -17.68 -6.67 0.65
CA LYS A 73 -16.48 -7.06 1.39
C LYS A 73 -15.22 -6.35 0.86
N VAL A 74 -15.07 -6.23 -0.46
CA VAL A 74 -13.95 -5.50 -1.07
C VAL A 74 -13.96 -4.02 -0.68
N ARG A 75 -15.14 -3.37 -0.72
CA ARG A 75 -15.30 -1.97 -0.27
C ARG A 75 -14.87 -1.80 1.19
N GLN A 76 -15.26 -2.73 2.05
CA GLN A 76 -14.90 -2.70 3.46
C GLN A 76 -13.40 -2.92 3.66
N ASP A 77 -12.83 -3.94 3.02
CA ASP A 77 -11.40 -4.25 3.14
C ASP A 77 -10.55 -3.08 2.63
N PHE A 78 -10.96 -2.44 1.53
CA PHE A 78 -10.28 -1.25 1.01
C PHE A 78 -10.39 -0.06 1.96
N ARG A 79 -11.57 0.16 2.58
CA ARG A 79 -11.73 1.18 3.62
C ARG A 79 -10.81 0.92 4.80
N ASP A 80 -10.71 -0.32 5.27
CA ASP A 80 -9.86 -0.70 6.40
C ASP A 80 -8.38 -0.44 6.08
N ILE A 81 -7.93 -0.75 4.85
CA ILE A 81 -6.60 -0.39 4.35
C ILE A 81 -6.39 1.13 4.41
N LEU A 82 -7.33 1.93 3.90
CA LEU A 82 -7.19 3.40 3.89
C LEU A 82 -7.14 4.01 5.30
N VAL A 83 -7.89 3.44 6.25
CA VAL A 83 -7.80 3.81 7.68
C VAL A 83 -6.39 3.57 8.22
N GLU A 84 -5.80 2.40 7.94
CA GLU A 84 -4.43 2.12 8.35
C GLU A 84 -3.43 3.06 7.66
N TYR A 85 -3.62 3.34 6.38
CA TYR A 85 -2.76 4.27 5.62
C TYR A 85 -2.78 5.67 6.22
N ALA A 86 -3.97 6.20 6.53
CA ALA A 86 -4.14 7.48 7.20
C ALA A 86 -3.45 7.49 8.59
N SER A 87 -3.56 6.40 9.34
CA SER A 87 -2.94 6.26 10.66
C SER A 87 -1.41 6.23 10.62
N TYR A 88 -0.81 5.51 9.66
CA TYR A 88 0.66 5.36 9.56
C TYR A 88 1.34 6.54 8.84
N SER A 89 0.60 7.33 8.07
CA SER A 89 1.13 8.46 7.31
C SER A 89 1.24 9.77 8.12
N ASN A 90 0.97 9.75 9.43
CA ASN A 90 0.97 10.94 10.29
C ASN A 90 0.09 12.09 9.75
N GLY A 91 -1.06 11.76 9.16
CA GLY A 91 -2.01 12.73 8.62
C GLY A 91 -1.69 13.20 7.19
N GLN A 92 -0.68 12.63 6.53
CA GLN A 92 -0.40 12.94 5.11
C GLN A 92 -1.40 12.26 4.17
N ILE A 93 -2.02 11.15 4.55
CA ILE A 93 -3.07 10.52 3.74
C ILE A 93 -4.44 10.93 4.25
N VAL A 94 -5.23 11.50 3.34
CA VAL A 94 -6.66 11.72 3.50
C VAL A 94 -7.40 10.93 2.44
N TYR A 95 -8.60 10.44 2.77
CA TYR A 95 -9.39 9.66 1.83
C TYR A 95 -10.87 9.98 1.93
N GLU A 96 -11.57 9.75 0.83
CA GLU A 96 -13.02 9.90 0.72
C GLU A 96 -13.61 8.76 -0.10
N PHE A 97 -14.88 8.43 0.17
CA PHE A 97 -15.65 7.47 -0.62
C PHE A 97 -16.76 8.21 -1.34
N VAL A 98 -16.82 8.06 -2.66
CA VAL A 98 -17.84 8.64 -3.52
C VAL A 98 -18.64 7.52 -4.16
N ASN A 99 -19.97 7.64 -4.17
CA ASN A 99 -20.85 6.75 -4.92
C ASN A 99 -21.13 7.36 -6.30
N PRO A 100 -20.53 6.85 -7.40
CA PRO A 100 -20.80 7.40 -8.73
C PRO A 100 -22.23 7.17 -9.20
N SER A 101 -22.96 6.24 -8.59
CA SER A 101 -24.31 5.86 -8.98
C SER A 101 -25.39 6.72 -8.31
N GLU A 102 -25.02 7.71 -7.50
CA GLU A 102 -25.96 8.58 -6.78
C GLU A 102 -26.58 9.65 -7.69
N SER A 103 -25.80 10.24 -8.60
CA SER A 103 -26.27 11.22 -9.57
C SER A 103 -25.49 11.18 -10.88
N GLU A 104 -26.08 11.71 -11.95
CA GLU A 104 -25.42 11.85 -13.26
C GLU A 104 -24.13 12.68 -13.16
N GLU A 105 -24.11 13.70 -12.29
CA GLU A 105 -22.91 14.52 -12.06
C GLU A 105 -21.77 13.70 -11.45
N THR A 106 -22.05 12.91 -10.41
CA THR A 106 -21.04 12.04 -9.79
C THR A 106 -20.56 10.94 -10.74
N GLU A 107 -21.47 10.43 -11.59
CA GLU A 107 -21.16 9.43 -12.59
C GLU A 107 -20.20 9.99 -13.65
N LEU A 108 -20.54 11.16 -14.21
CA LEU A 108 -19.70 11.85 -15.19
C LEU A 108 -18.33 12.19 -14.61
N LYS A 109 -18.27 12.68 -13.37
CA LYS A 109 -17.01 13.00 -12.69
C LYS A 109 -16.10 11.78 -12.55
N ALA A 110 -16.66 10.62 -12.16
CA ALA A 110 -15.90 9.38 -12.06
C ALA A 110 -15.37 8.93 -13.42
N GLN A 111 -16.23 8.93 -14.45
CA GLN A 111 -15.86 8.52 -15.82
C GLN A 111 -14.81 9.44 -16.45
N GLN A 112 -14.97 10.76 -16.33
CA GLN A 112 -13.99 11.75 -16.80
C GLN A 112 -12.64 11.60 -16.12
N SER A 113 -12.65 11.10 -14.89
CA SER A 113 -11.43 10.84 -14.13
C SER A 113 -10.80 9.47 -14.43
N GLY A 114 -11.37 8.73 -15.38
CA GLY A 114 -10.85 7.44 -15.86
C GLY A 114 -11.43 6.21 -15.15
N ILE A 115 -12.40 6.40 -14.25
CA ILE A 115 -13.06 5.31 -13.53
C ILE A 115 -14.32 4.90 -14.29
N GLN A 116 -14.23 3.77 -14.99
CA GLN A 116 -15.31 3.23 -15.80
C GLN A 116 -16.13 2.19 -15.04
N PRO A 117 -17.44 2.06 -15.31
CA PRO A 117 -18.26 1.01 -14.72
C PRO A 117 -17.78 -0.36 -15.21
N ILE A 118 -17.80 -1.34 -14.32
CA ILE A 118 -17.66 -2.76 -14.67
C ILE A 118 -19.01 -3.46 -14.60
N MET A 119 -19.16 -4.53 -15.38
CA MET A 119 -20.35 -5.39 -15.33
C MET A 119 -20.11 -6.51 -14.33
N ILE A 120 -20.89 -6.55 -13.26
CA ILE A 120 -20.87 -7.62 -12.26
C ILE A 120 -22.11 -8.51 -12.41
N ASN A 121 -21.93 -9.80 -12.16
CA ASN A 121 -23.02 -10.77 -12.14
C ASN A 121 -23.59 -10.84 -10.71
N VAL A 122 -24.85 -10.45 -10.56
CA VAL A 122 -25.59 -10.54 -9.31
C VAL A 122 -26.58 -11.68 -9.42
N ARG A 123 -26.50 -12.62 -8.46
CA ARG A 123 -27.45 -13.74 -8.37
C ARG A 123 -28.62 -13.33 -7.49
N GLU A 124 -29.78 -13.16 -8.11
CA GLU A 124 -31.04 -12.96 -7.41
C GLU A 124 -31.88 -14.23 -7.56
N ARG A 125 -32.00 -15.00 -6.49
CA ARG A 125 -32.70 -16.30 -6.48
C ARG A 125 -32.15 -17.23 -7.58
N ASP A 126 -32.93 -17.47 -8.63
CA ASP A 126 -32.63 -18.37 -9.75
C ASP A 126 -32.16 -17.64 -11.02
N GLN A 127 -32.03 -16.31 -10.99
CA GLN A 127 -31.58 -15.52 -12.14
C GLN A 127 -30.24 -14.85 -11.88
N VAL A 128 -29.38 -14.87 -12.90
CA VAL A 128 -28.15 -14.07 -12.95
C VAL A 128 -28.46 -12.79 -13.71
N LYS A 129 -28.44 -11.65 -13.02
CA LYS A 129 -28.55 -10.33 -13.63
C LYS A 129 -27.16 -9.71 -13.75
N GLN A 130 -26.95 -8.95 -14.82
CA GLN A 130 -25.78 -8.09 -14.91
C GLN A 130 -26.13 -6.71 -14.37
N GLN A 131 -25.29 -6.20 -13.47
CA GLN A 131 -25.40 -4.87 -12.89
C GLN A 131 -24.11 -4.10 -13.16
N ARG A 132 -24.23 -2.79 -13.40
CA ARG A 132 -23.08 -1.88 -13.48
C ARG A 132 -22.63 -1.53 -12.08
N ALA A 133 -21.32 -1.59 -11.83
CA ALA A 133 -20.72 -1.23 -10.56
C ALA A 133 -19.42 -0.45 -10.77
N TYR A 134 -19.11 0.45 -9.86
CA TYR A 134 -17.83 1.15 -9.81
C TYR A 134 -16.99 0.62 -8.65
N LEU A 135 -15.71 0.30 -8.92
CA LEU A 135 -14.74 -0.17 -7.94
C LEU A 135 -13.34 0.34 -8.32
N GLY A 136 -13.12 1.64 -8.26
CA GLY A 136 -11.84 2.24 -8.64
C GLY A 136 -11.45 3.34 -7.68
N ASP A 137 -10.22 3.83 -7.78
CA ASP A 137 -9.74 4.95 -6.97
C ASP A 137 -8.77 5.85 -7.73
N ILE A 138 -8.62 7.05 -7.21
CA ILE A 138 -7.68 8.05 -7.71
C ILE A 138 -6.83 8.49 -6.55
N ILE A 139 -5.53 8.52 -6.78
CA ILE A 139 -4.52 8.96 -5.83
C ILE A 139 -3.95 10.27 -6.37
N GLN A 140 -4.00 11.33 -5.58
CA GLN A 140 -3.57 12.66 -5.98
C GLN A 140 -2.56 13.25 -4.99
N ILE A 141 -1.49 13.83 -5.53
CA ILE A 141 -0.49 14.61 -4.79
C ILE A 141 -0.21 15.90 -5.59
N GLY A 142 -0.58 17.06 -5.04
CA GLY A 142 -0.56 18.32 -5.79
C GLY A 142 -1.30 18.20 -7.14
N ASP A 143 -0.57 18.45 -8.24
CA ASP A 143 -1.09 18.36 -9.62
C ASP A 143 -0.93 16.97 -10.27
N LYS A 144 -0.22 16.05 -9.61
CA LYS A 144 -0.01 14.70 -10.12
C LYS A 144 -1.12 13.77 -9.63
N LYS A 145 -1.57 12.87 -10.50
CA LYS A 145 -2.53 11.84 -10.15
C LYS A 145 -2.19 10.51 -10.79
N GLU A 146 -2.54 9.43 -10.09
CA GLU A 146 -2.61 8.07 -10.63
C GLU A 146 -4.05 7.59 -10.52
N VAL A 147 -4.52 6.92 -11.57
CA VAL A 147 -5.86 6.38 -11.64
C VAL A 147 -5.74 4.86 -11.58
N ILE A 148 -6.47 4.24 -10.66
CA ILE A 148 -6.63 2.80 -10.56
C ILE A 148 -8.07 2.50 -11.02
N PRO A 149 -8.27 2.09 -12.28
CA PRO A 149 -9.61 1.93 -12.83
C PRO A 149 -10.40 0.79 -12.17
N PHE A 150 -9.69 -0.19 -11.60
CA PHE A 150 -10.28 -1.34 -10.93
C PHE A 150 -9.42 -1.79 -9.74
N ILE A 151 -10.02 -1.83 -8.56
CA ILE A 151 -9.41 -2.31 -7.33
C ILE A 151 -9.51 -3.84 -7.30
N GLN A 152 -8.36 -4.50 -7.44
CA GLN A 152 -8.27 -5.96 -7.37
C GLN A 152 -8.30 -6.43 -5.91
N PRO A 153 -9.26 -7.29 -5.50
CA PRO A 153 -9.37 -7.75 -4.12
C PRO A 153 -8.15 -8.50 -3.57
N GLY A 154 -8.00 -8.49 -2.26
CA GLY A 154 -6.94 -9.20 -1.53
C GLY A 154 -5.61 -8.45 -1.52
N ALA A 155 -4.50 -9.18 -1.49
CA ALA A 155 -3.14 -8.63 -1.33
C ALA A 155 -2.73 -7.66 -2.45
N ALA A 156 -3.36 -7.77 -3.62
CA ALA A 156 -3.12 -6.85 -4.73
C ALA A 156 -3.53 -5.40 -4.42
N MET A 157 -4.50 -5.18 -3.51
CA MET A 157 -4.96 -3.84 -3.13
C MET A 157 -3.82 -3.03 -2.51
N GLU A 158 -3.21 -3.55 -1.44
CA GLU A 158 -2.12 -2.87 -0.73
C GLU A 158 -0.94 -2.61 -1.65
N TYR A 159 -0.52 -3.63 -2.41
CA TYR A 159 0.62 -3.52 -3.31
C TYR A 159 0.39 -2.43 -4.37
N THR A 160 -0.78 -2.43 -5.01
CA THR A 160 -1.12 -1.46 -6.06
C THR A 160 -1.18 -0.05 -5.48
N LEU A 161 -1.83 0.13 -4.33
CA LEU A 161 -1.97 1.42 -3.68
C LEU A 161 -0.60 1.98 -3.24
N SER A 162 0.20 1.17 -2.55
CA SER A 162 1.56 1.54 -2.11
C SER A 162 2.49 1.88 -3.25
N THR A 163 2.44 1.11 -4.34
CA THR A 163 3.30 1.35 -5.51
C THR A 163 2.96 2.67 -6.17
N ASN A 164 1.66 2.99 -6.35
CA ASN A 164 1.24 4.26 -6.95
C ASN A 164 1.51 5.45 -6.03
N ILE A 165 1.30 5.32 -4.72
CA ILE A 165 1.72 6.34 -3.74
C ILE A 165 3.23 6.57 -3.81
N LYS A 166 4.03 5.50 -3.88
CA LYS A 166 5.48 5.64 -3.99
C LYS A 166 5.89 6.33 -5.28
N LYS A 167 5.30 5.93 -6.40
CA LYS A 167 5.54 6.54 -7.72
C LYS A 167 5.26 8.05 -7.69
N LEU A 168 4.16 8.46 -7.06
CA LEU A 168 3.74 9.86 -6.95
C LEU A 168 4.62 10.68 -5.99
N SER A 169 5.05 10.08 -4.87
CA SER A 169 5.84 10.74 -3.82
C SER A 169 7.34 10.83 -4.11
N VAL A 170 7.87 10.05 -5.06
CA VAL A 170 9.29 10.11 -5.44
C VAL A 170 9.60 11.43 -6.13
N LYS A 171 10.31 12.33 -5.43
CA LYS A 171 10.84 13.59 -5.97
C LYS A 171 12.13 13.37 -6.77
N ASN A 172 13.06 12.63 -6.18
CA ASN A 172 14.36 12.32 -6.78
C ASN A 172 14.50 10.79 -6.89
N LYS A 173 14.47 10.28 -8.12
CA LYS A 173 14.66 8.84 -8.36
C LYS A 173 16.09 8.45 -7.98
N PRO A 174 16.29 7.46 -7.08
CA PRO A 174 17.62 6.94 -6.80
C PRO A 174 18.25 6.38 -8.08
N GLN A 175 19.53 6.67 -8.29
CA GLN A 175 20.27 6.20 -9.45
C GLN A 175 20.86 4.82 -9.20
N ILE A 176 20.60 3.91 -10.14
CA ILE A 176 21.18 2.57 -10.17
C ILE A 176 21.93 2.38 -11.48
N ALA A 177 22.99 1.57 -11.46
CA ALA A 177 23.77 1.27 -12.65
C ALA A 177 23.77 -0.23 -12.94
N PHE A 178 23.63 -0.60 -14.20
CA PHE A 178 23.95 -1.95 -14.68
C PHE A 178 25.39 -2.00 -15.18
N LEU A 179 26.15 -2.99 -14.70
CA LEU A 179 27.47 -3.26 -15.23
C LEU A 179 27.35 -3.76 -16.67
N GLN A 180 28.25 -3.28 -17.52
CA GLN A 180 28.37 -3.66 -18.92
C GLN A 180 29.85 -3.83 -19.28
N GLY A 181 30.12 -4.66 -20.28
CA GLY A 181 31.45 -4.81 -20.88
C GLY A 181 32.14 -6.13 -20.57
N ASN A 182 31.58 -6.98 -19.71
CA ASN A 182 32.09 -8.31 -19.36
C ASN A 182 31.09 -9.40 -19.80
N GLY A 183 30.47 -9.22 -20.97
CA GLY A 183 29.52 -10.20 -21.52
C GLY A 183 28.12 -10.20 -20.89
N GLU A 184 27.79 -9.23 -20.03
CA GLU A 184 26.43 -9.05 -19.50
C GLU A 184 25.43 -8.72 -20.63
N PRO A 185 24.16 -9.14 -20.52
CA PRO A 185 23.13 -8.71 -21.46
C PRO A 185 22.95 -7.19 -21.40
N SER A 186 22.70 -6.57 -22.55
CA SER A 186 22.38 -5.15 -22.62
C SER A 186 21.03 -4.85 -21.96
N LEU A 187 20.81 -3.61 -21.51
CA LEU A 187 19.50 -3.17 -21.03
C LEU A 187 18.39 -3.39 -22.08
N GLY A 188 18.74 -3.29 -23.36
CA GLY A 188 17.82 -3.57 -24.48
C GLY A 188 17.41 -5.04 -24.59
N ALA A 189 18.20 -5.98 -24.07
CA ALA A 189 17.81 -7.39 -23.93
C ALA A 189 16.93 -7.64 -22.69
N MET A 190 16.88 -6.70 -21.76
CA MET A 190 16.16 -6.78 -20.48
C MET A 190 15.05 -5.73 -20.38
N GLN A 191 14.31 -5.49 -21.48
CA GLN A 191 13.34 -4.39 -21.57
C GLN A 191 12.30 -4.40 -20.44
N GLN A 192 11.76 -5.56 -20.08
CA GLN A 192 10.75 -5.66 -19.02
C GLN A 192 11.29 -5.21 -17.66
N LEU A 193 12.49 -5.67 -17.31
CA LEU A 193 13.18 -5.27 -16.09
C LEU A 193 13.47 -3.76 -16.09
N ASN A 194 14.00 -3.25 -17.20
CA ASN A 194 14.30 -1.83 -17.34
C ASN A 194 13.04 -0.98 -17.19
N ASN A 195 11.92 -1.38 -17.79
CA ASN A 195 10.64 -0.67 -17.69
C ASN A 195 10.12 -0.65 -16.26
N GLN A 196 10.20 -1.76 -15.52
CA GLN A 196 9.76 -1.83 -14.13
C GLN A 196 10.65 -1.00 -13.19
N LEU A 197 11.97 -1.08 -13.34
CA LEU A 197 12.90 -0.31 -12.52
C LEU A 197 12.79 1.19 -12.81
N SER A 198 12.64 1.58 -14.07
CA SER A 198 12.54 2.99 -14.48
C SER A 198 11.33 3.72 -13.88
N VAL A 199 10.33 3.00 -13.36
CA VAL A 199 9.21 3.60 -12.63
C VAL A 199 9.70 4.34 -11.38
N LEU A 200 10.62 3.72 -10.62
CA LEU A 200 11.06 4.23 -9.31
C LEU A 200 12.53 4.65 -9.27
N TYR A 201 13.33 4.22 -10.24
CA TYR A 201 14.77 4.43 -10.30
C TYR A 201 15.17 5.14 -11.59
N ASP A 202 16.31 5.82 -11.55
CA ASP A 202 17.00 6.29 -12.74
C ASP A 202 18.06 5.24 -13.11
N VAL A 203 17.85 4.56 -14.24
CA VAL A 203 18.60 3.37 -14.63
C VAL A 203 19.68 3.75 -15.63
N GLY A 204 20.94 3.66 -15.21
CA GLY A 204 22.13 3.90 -16.04
C GLY A 204 22.91 2.62 -16.34
N THR A 205 23.98 2.78 -17.13
CA THR A 205 24.99 1.73 -17.32
C THR A 205 26.37 2.25 -16.92
N VAL A 206 27.21 1.35 -16.40
CA VAL A 206 28.61 1.62 -16.06
C VAL A 206 29.46 0.54 -16.69
N LYS A 207 30.63 0.92 -17.20
CA LYS A 207 31.71 0.00 -17.58
C LYS A 207 32.85 0.19 -16.61
N PHE A 208 33.48 -0.90 -16.17
CA PHE A 208 34.72 -0.76 -15.43
C PHE A 208 35.84 -0.30 -16.36
N SER A 209 36.66 0.61 -15.85
CA SER A 209 37.94 0.96 -16.45
C SER A 209 38.98 0.96 -15.33
N ASP A 210 40.22 0.61 -15.65
CA ASP A 210 41.27 0.35 -14.66
C ASP A 210 41.64 1.58 -13.79
N THR A 211 41.13 2.76 -14.13
CA THR A 211 41.46 4.03 -13.46
C THR A 211 40.25 4.80 -12.93
N ALA A 212 39.02 4.48 -13.35
CA ALA A 212 37.81 5.14 -12.86
C ALA A 212 36.95 4.15 -12.06
N GLY A 213 36.77 4.44 -10.76
CA GLY A 213 35.81 3.75 -9.91
C GLY A 213 34.35 4.03 -10.33
N ILE A 214 33.40 3.39 -9.64
CA ILE A 214 31.97 3.61 -9.88
C ILE A 214 31.63 5.05 -9.47
N PRO A 215 30.95 5.85 -10.33
CA PRO A 215 30.51 7.19 -9.96
C PRO A 215 29.68 7.19 -8.68
N LEU A 216 30.01 8.08 -7.73
CA LEU A 216 29.39 8.15 -6.39
C LEU A 216 27.88 8.40 -6.40
N GLN A 217 27.35 8.86 -7.52
CA GLN A 217 25.92 9.10 -7.73
C GLN A 217 25.09 7.80 -7.76
N TYR A 218 25.70 6.67 -8.15
CA TYR A 218 25.05 5.37 -8.15
C TYR A 218 25.08 4.76 -6.74
N LYS A 219 23.90 4.55 -6.16
CA LYS A 219 23.77 3.92 -4.83
C LYS A 219 23.84 2.40 -4.88
N THR A 220 23.56 1.83 -6.05
CA THR A 220 23.52 0.38 -6.27
C THR A 220 24.10 0.06 -7.64
N LEU A 221 25.00 -0.93 -7.68
CA LEU A 221 25.47 -1.55 -8.92
C LEU A 221 24.82 -2.92 -9.10
N VAL A 222 24.24 -3.16 -10.27
CA VAL A 222 23.60 -4.42 -10.65
C VAL A 222 24.51 -5.15 -11.64
N VAL A 223 24.88 -6.39 -11.29
CA VAL A 223 25.71 -7.26 -12.13
C VAL A 223 24.86 -8.46 -12.53
N VAL A 224 24.64 -8.66 -13.83
CA VAL A 224 23.74 -9.71 -14.35
C VAL A 224 24.53 -10.63 -15.25
N ALA A 225 24.65 -11.90 -14.84
CA ALA A 225 25.26 -12.97 -15.62
C ALA A 225 26.54 -12.56 -16.38
N PRO A 226 27.56 -12.03 -15.68
CA PRO A 226 28.82 -11.70 -16.33
C PRO A 226 29.45 -12.99 -16.88
N LYS A 227 30.20 -12.87 -17.96
CA LYS A 227 30.94 -13.97 -18.56
C LYS A 227 32.41 -13.73 -18.34
N ASP A 228 33.12 -14.79 -17.97
CA ASP A 228 34.57 -14.80 -18.06
C ASP A 228 34.95 -14.68 -19.53
N THR A 229 35.67 -13.60 -19.85
CA THR A 229 36.32 -13.39 -21.16
C THR A 229 37.77 -13.85 -21.10
#